data_AF-I4VJ52-F1
#
_entry.id   AF-I4VJ52-F1
#
_cell.length_a   1.000
_cell.length_b   1.000
_cell.length_c   1.000
_cell.angle_alpha   90.00
_cell.angle_beta   90.00
_cell.angle_gamma   90.00
#
_symmetry.space_group_name_H-M   'P 1'
#
loop_
_entity.id
_entity.type
_entity.pdbx_description
1 polymer ?
#
loop_
_entity_poly.entity_id
_entity_poly.type
_entity_poly.pdbx_seq_one_letter_code
_entity_poly.pdbx_strand_id
1 'polypeptide(L)'
;MRRLPALGCVLYLPGECADTRSPPGWLLGSADLQPLLRTHWLAEVGEVTTEGPREWIECVDVRGATQARLHLLPDTDYLAWDRLLAAGEGVEPPVGWRMSRRFQPRSARLCCFAWRALAGLRVFDGRLASVASMAGQRVAGQVARAEALPLERMAGV
;
A
#
# COMPACT_ATOMS: atom_id res chain seq x y z
N MET A 1 5.87 -7.78 3.88
CA MET A 1 6.50 -7.24 2.65
C MET A 1 6.72 -8.24 1.53
N ARG A 2 7.31 -9.43 1.74
CA ARG A 2 7.54 -10.42 0.66
C ARG A 2 6.28 -10.96 -0.04
N ARG A 3 5.11 -10.83 0.60
CA ARG A 3 3.81 -11.27 0.09
C ARG A 3 3.09 -10.22 -0.77
N LEU A 4 3.55 -8.96 -0.77
CA LEU A 4 2.92 -7.87 -1.52
C LEU A 4 2.81 -8.12 -3.04
N PRO A 5 3.78 -8.76 -3.73
CA PRO A 5 3.63 -9.07 -5.14
C PRO A 5 2.45 -9.97 -5.49
N ALA A 6 2.00 -10.80 -4.54
CA ALA A 6 0.88 -11.71 -4.77
C ALA A 6 -0.47 -10.99 -4.82
N LEU A 7 -0.56 -9.74 -4.34
CA LEU A 7 -1.80 -8.97 -4.34
C LEU A 7 -2.29 -8.59 -5.74
N GLY A 8 -1.43 -8.67 -6.76
CA GLY A 8 -1.74 -8.12 -8.08
C GLY A 8 -1.78 -6.60 -8.04
N CYS A 9 -2.85 -6.00 -8.56
CA CYS A 9 -3.02 -4.54 -8.63
C CYS A 9 -3.68 -4.01 -7.35
N VAL A 10 -3.09 -2.99 -6.75
CA VAL A 10 -3.66 -2.25 -5.61
C VAL A 10 -3.54 -0.75 -5.85
N LEU A 11 -4.30 0.03 -5.08
CA LEU A 11 -4.05 1.46 -4.97
C LEU A 11 -3.16 1.73 -3.74
N TYR A 12 -1.94 2.16 -4.01
CA TYR A 12 -0.93 2.47 -3.01
C TYR A 12 -0.89 3.97 -2.71
N LEU A 13 -1.05 4.33 -1.44
CA LEU A 13 -0.92 5.70 -0.94
C LEU A 13 0.30 5.77 -0.02
N PRO A 14 1.47 6.24 -0.49
CA PRO A 14 2.63 6.47 0.36
C PRO A 14 2.44 7.72 1.22
N GLY A 15 2.71 7.61 2.53
CA GLY A 15 2.88 8.77 3.40
C GLY A 15 4.30 9.34 3.35
N GLU A 16 4.53 10.40 4.11
CA GLU A 16 5.87 10.94 4.30
C GLU A 16 6.72 10.01 5.16
N CYS A 17 7.86 9.59 4.63
CA CYS A 17 8.87 8.88 5.41
C CYS A 17 10.12 9.76 5.55
N ALA A 18 10.39 10.22 6.77
CA ALA A 18 11.57 11.03 7.04
C ALA A 18 12.89 10.24 6.89
N ASP A 19 12.88 8.93 7.16
CA ASP A 19 14.07 8.08 7.04
C ASP A 19 14.08 7.29 5.72
N THR A 20 14.75 7.88 4.72
CA THR A 20 14.94 7.37 3.36
C THR A 20 15.97 6.25 3.25
N ARG A 21 16.61 5.83 4.34
CA ARG A 21 17.63 4.78 4.29
C ARG A 21 16.97 3.41 4.14
N SER A 22 17.32 2.68 3.09
CA SER A 22 16.89 1.30 2.95
C SER A 22 17.54 0.41 4.04
N PRO A 23 16.80 -0.54 4.63
CA PRO A 23 17.38 -1.51 5.56
C PRO A 23 18.52 -2.31 4.90
N PRO A 24 19.50 -2.83 5.67
CA PRO A 24 20.59 -3.62 5.12
C PRO A 24 20.11 -4.79 4.24
N GLY A 25 20.75 -4.95 3.08
CA GLY A 25 20.42 -5.99 2.11
C GLY A 25 19.14 -5.74 1.30
N TRP A 26 18.62 -4.51 1.31
CA TRP A 26 17.51 -4.09 0.47
C TRP A 26 17.90 -2.98 -0.50
N LEU A 27 17.31 -3.05 -1.69
CA LEU A 27 17.35 -2.00 -2.69
C LEU A 27 15.91 -1.69 -3.11
N LEU A 28 15.53 -0.41 -3.05
CA LEU A 28 14.21 0.04 -3.48
C LEU A 28 14.25 0.53 -4.93
N GLY A 29 13.26 0.15 -5.73
CA GLY A 29 13.07 0.68 -7.09
C GLY A 29 12.58 2.14 -7.10
N SER A 30 12.00 2.61 -6.00
CA SER A 30 11.54 3.99 -5.81
C SER A 30 11.59 4.37 -4.33
N ALA A 31 11.89 5.64 -4.04
CA ALA A 31 11.88 6.18 -2.67
C ALA A 31 10.49 6.11 -2.03
N ASP A 32 9.42 6.16 -2.83
CA ASP A 32 8.05 6.09 -2.34
C ASP A 32 7.71 4.73 -1.73
N LEU A 33 8.52 3.69 -1.92
CA LEU A 33 8.32 2.37 -1.30
C LEU A 33 8.90 2.28 0.11
N GLN A 34 9.66 3.29 0.54
CA GLN A 34 10.29 3.33 1.85
C GLN A 34 9.28 3.16 3.02
N PRO A 35 8.09 3.78 3.01
CA PRO A 35 7.08 3.59 4.05
C PRO A 35 6.72 2.11 4.30
N LEU A 36 6.67 1.29 3.25
CA LEU A 36 6.35 -0.14 3.36
C LEU A 36 7.45 -0.92 4.09
N LEU A 37 8.71 -0.51 3.97
CA LEU A 37 9.81 -1.17 4.70
C LEU A 37 9.88 -0.76 6.19
N ARG A 38 9.22 0.33 6.57
CA ARG A 38 9.10 0.77 7.97
C ARG A 38 7.90 0.18 8.69
N THR A 39 7.07 -0.53 7.96
CA THR A 39 5.87 -1.15 8.48
C THR A 39 6.23 -2.24 9.47
N HIS A 40 5.72 -2.11 10.68
CA HIS A 40 5.83 -3.10 11.74
C HIS A 40 4.50 -3.83 11.95
N TRP A 41 3.38 -3.11 11.89
CA TRP A 41 2.04 -3.67 12.00
C TRP A 41 1.21 -3.39 10.74
N LEU A 42 0.27 -4.29 10.46
CA LEU A 42 -0.76 -4.09 9.45
C LEU A 42 -2.10 -3.97 10.19
N ALA A 43 -2.85 -2.92 9.90
CA ALA A 43 -4.21 -2.77 10.39
C ALA A 43 -5.18 -2.80 9.21
N GLU A 44 -6.05 -3.79 9.19
CA GLU A 44 -7.16 -3.85 8.25
C GLU A 44 -8.25 -2.85 8.67
N VAL A 45 -8.73 -2.08 7.70
CA VAL A 45 -9.73 -1.04 7.91
C VAL A 45 -10.77 -1.10 6.80
N GLY A 46 -12.03 -0.93 7.17
CA GLY A 46 -13.15 -0.84 6.25
C GLY A 46 -14.01 0.39 6.52
N GLU A 47 -14.57 0.97 5.47
CA GLU A 47 -15.55 2.06 5.53
C GLU A 47 -16.66 1.83 4.50
N VAL A 48 -17.91 2.06 4.90
CA VAL A 48 -19.05 2.08 3.97
C VAL A 48 -19.33 3.52 3.57
N THR A 49 -19.10 3.83 2.29
CA THR A 49 -19.33 5.16 1.71
C THR A 49 -20.59 5.18 0.84
N THR A 50 -21.01 6.37 0.39
CA THR A 50 -22.10 6.51 -0.59
C THR A 50 -21.79 5.80 -1.93
N GLU A 51 -20.51 5.61 -2.23
CA GLU A 51 -20.02 4.94 -3.44
C GLU A 51 -19.86 3.42 -3.27
N GLY A 52 -20.14 2.89 -2.06
CA GLY A 52 -19.96 1.49 -1.69
C GLY A 52 -18.89 1.26 -0.62
N PRO A 53 -18.66 -0.01 -0.24
CA PRO A 53 -17.65 -0.39 0.74
C PRO A 53 -16.24 -0.15 0.19
N ARG A 54 -15.33 0.24 1.08
CA ARG A 54 -13.91 0.42 0.81
C ARG A 54 -13.13 -0.30 1.89
N GLU A 55 -12.13 -1.05 1.48
CA GLU A 55 -11.24 -1.78 2.38
C GLU A 55 -9.80 -1.37 2.08
N TRP A 56 -9.01 -1.20 3.13
CA TRP A 56 -7.59 -0.91 3.01
C TRP A 56 -6.80 -1.46 4.18
N ILE A 57 -5.49 -1.61 3.96
CA ILE A 57 -4.52 -1.91 4.99
C ILE A 57 -3.75 -0.63 5.30
N GLU A 58 -3.78 -0.20 6.55
CA GLU A 58 -2.83 0.76 7.09
C GLU A 58 -1.52 0.04 7.45
N CYS A 59 -0.43 0.55 6.88
CA CYS A 59 0.92 0.13 7.18
C CYS A 59 1.47 0.99 8.32
N VAL A 60 1.62 0.44 9.52
CA VAL A 60 1.90 1.19 10.75
C VAL A 60 3.34 0.94 11.21
N ASP A 61 4.08 2.00 11.54
CA ASP A 61 5.44 1.89 12.09
C ASP A 61 5.45 1.53 13.58
N VAL A 62 6.64 1.28 14.14
CA VAL A 62 6.87 0.96 15.56
C VAL A 62 6.38 2.03 16.56
N ARG A 63 6.08 3.25 16.10
CA ARG A 63 5.57 4.36 16.93
C ARG A 63 4.04 4.47 16.86
N GLY A 64 3.38 3.57 16.12
CA GLY A 64 1.93 3.58 15.93
C GLY A 64 1.47 4.56 14.83
N ALA A 65 2.36 5.12 14.03
CA ALA A 65 2.01 6.05 12.96
C ALA A 65 1.78 5.30 11.63
N THR A 66 0.67 5.61 10.95
CA THR A 66 0.37 5.12 9.60
C THR A 66 1.36 5.73 8.61
N GLN A 67 2.19 4.89 8.01
CA GLN A 67 3.21 5.26 7.03
C GLN A 67 2.71 5.13 5.59
N ALA A 68 1.77 4.23 5.34
CA ALA A 68 1.13 4.09 4.03
C ALA A 68 -0.24 3.42 4.12
N ARG A 69 -1.01 3.50 3.04
CA ARG A 69 -2.22 2.71 2.83
C ARG A 69 -2.13 1.89 1.55
N LEU A 70 -2.66 0.68 1.61
CA LEU A 70 -2.94 -0.16 0.44
C LEU A 70 -4.44 -0.34 0.37
N HIS A 71 -5.11 0.18 -0.66
CA HIS A 71 -6.54 -0.02 -0.84
C HIS A 71 -6.79 -1.25 -1.72
N LEU A 72 -7.75 -2.06 -1.29
CA LEU A 72 -8.28 -3.18 -2.04
C LEU A 72 -9.04 -2.64 -3.27
N LEU A 73 -8.77 -3.23 -4.42
CA LEU A 73 -9.46 -2.95 -5.67
C LEU A 73 -10.16 -4.23 -6.17
N PRO A 74 -11.14 -4.11 -7.08
CA PRO A 74 -11.70 -5.26 -7.81
C PRO A 74 -10.64 -6.12 -8.52
N ASP A 75 -9.51 -5.52 -8.90
CA ASP A 75 -8.37 -6.19 -9.54
C ASP A 75 -7.36 -6.81 -8.56
N THR A 76 -7.55 -6.58 -7.25
CA THR A 76 -6.69 -7.16 -6.21
C THR A 76 -7.03 -8.63 -6.02
N ASP A 77 -6.01 -9.49 -5.93
CA ASP A 77 -6.21 -10.89 -5.52
C ASP A 77 -6.62 -10.92 -4.04
N TYR A 78 -7.93 -11.06 -3.81
CA TYR A 78 -8.52 -11.09 -2.47
C TYR A 78 -7.99 -12.25 -1.62
N LEU A 79 -7.70 -13.40 -2.22
CA LEU A 79 -7.12 -14.52 -1.46
C LEU A 79 -5.68 -14.23 -1.07
N ALA A 80 -4.93 -13.49 -1.88
CA ALA A 80 -3.59 -13.03 -1.51
C ALA A 80 -3.62 -11.94 -0.44
N TRP A 81 -4.66 -11.10 -0.45
CA TRP A 81 -4.95 -10.11 0.60
C TRP A 81 -5.18 -10.78 1.96
N ASP A 82 -6.09 -11.76 2.02
CA ASP A 82 -6.35 -12.54 3.23
C ASP A 82 -5.08 -13.26 3.71
N ARG A 83 -4.33 -13.88 2.80
CA ARG A 83 -3.05 -14.54 3.12
C ARG A 83 -1.96 -13.56 3.59
N LEU A 84 -2.01 -12.28 3.20
CA LEU A 84 -1.10 -11.27 3.70
C LEU A 84 -1.40 -10.95 5.16
N LEU A 85 -2.68 -10.76 5.49
CA LEU A 85 -3.14 -10.47 6.86
C LEU A 85 -2.95 -11.66 7.79
N ALA A 86 -3.37 -12.86 7.36
CA ALA A 86 -3.24 -14.11 8.12
C ALA A 86 -1.78 -14.55 8.34
N ALA A 87 -0.81 -13.97 7.63
CA ALA A 87 0.61 -14.24 7.85
C ALA A 87 1.20 -13.45 9.03
N GLY A 88 0.47 -12.45 9.54
CA GLY A 88 0.82 -11.75 10.77
C GLY A 88 0.28 -12.47 11.99
N GLU A 89 0.85 -12.16 13.16
CA GLU A 89 0.25 -12.54 14.44
C GLU A 89 -0.75 -11.46 14.85
N GLY A 90 -1.94 -11.86 15.29
CA GLY A 90 -2.92 -10.93 15.83
C GLY A 90 -2.40 -10.31 17.12
N VAL A 91 -2.36 -8.99 17.19
CA VAL A 91 -1.87 -8.23 18.34
C VAL A 91 -2.87 -7.15 18.73
N GLU A 92 -2.79 -6.71 19.99
CA GLU A 92 -3.51 -5.51 20.40
C GLU A 92 -3.00 -4.28 19.62
N PRO A 93 -3.88 -3.32 19.27
CA PRO A 93 -3.47 -2.12 18.58
C PRO A 93 -2.40 -1.34 19.39
N PRO A 94 -1.34 -0.84 18.75
CA PRO A 94 -0.26 -0.15 19.47
C PRO A 94 -0.76 1.15 20.10
N VAL A 95 -0.18 1.51 21.26
CA VAL A 95 -0.53 2.73 22.00
C VAL A 95 -0.35 3.95 21.09
N GLY A 96 -1.45 4.66 20.82
CA GLY A 96 -1.46 5.85 19.96
C GLY A 96 -1.91 5.60 18.52
N TRP A 97 -2.00 4.34 18.08
CA TRP A 97 -2.69 4.06 16.83
C TRP A 97 -4.19 4.28 17.01
N ARG A 98 -4.72 5.14 16.15
CA ARG A 98 -6.13 5.33 15.87
C ARG A 98 -6.22 5.38 14.36
N MET A 99 -7.29 4.87 13.78
CA MET A 99 -7.57 5.02 12.35
C MET A 99 -7.23 6.46 11.92
N SER A 100 -6.14 6.61 11.16
CA SER A 100 -5.39 7.85 11.23
C SER A 100 -6.06 8.92 10.39
N ARG A 101 -6.78 9.84 11.04
CA ARG A 101 -7.23 11.10 10.40
C ARG A 101 -6.09 12.04 10.03
N ARG A 102 -4.87 11.78 10.52
CA ARG A 102 -3.67 12.61 10.30
C ARG A 102 -2.73 12.05 9.24
N PHE A 103 -3.03 10.89 8.68
CA PHE A 103 -2.25 10.35 7.57
C PHE A 103 -2.39 11.29 6.37
N GLN A 104 -1.26 11.81 5.89
CA GLN A 104 -1.18 12.68 4.74
C GLN A 104 -0.45 11.95 3.62
N PRO A 105 -1.18 11.25 2.73
CA PRO A 105 -0.58 10.63 1.56
C PRO A 105 -0.05 11.68 0.59
N ARG A 106 1.03 11.35 -0.12
CA ARG A 106 1.65 12.25 -1.11
C ARG A 106 1.08 12.09 -2.52
N SER A 107 0.65 10.88 -2.84
CA SER A 107 0.05 10.54 -4.12
C SER A 107 -0.83 9.30 -3.99
N ALA A 108 -1.65 9.05 -5.00
CA ALA A 108 -2.40 7.81 -5.12
C ALA A 108 -1.86 7.05 -6.33
N ARG A 109 -1.27 5.88 -6.13
CA ARG A 109 -0.54 5.14 -7.17
C ARG A 109 -1.21 3.82 -7.44
N LEU A 110 -1.73 3.64 -8.65
CA LEU A 110 -2.22 2.34 -9.09
C LEU A 110 -1.02 1.47 -9.47
N CYS A 111 -0.67 0.47 -8.67
CA CYS A 111 0.58 -0.25 -8.85
C CYS A 111 0.49 -1.75 -8.53
N CYS A 112 1.47 -2.48 -9.06
CA CYS A 112 1.78 -3.86 -8.71
C CYS A 112 3.17 -3.88 -8.08
N PHE A 113 3.34 -4.68 -7.04
CA PHE A 113 4.64 -4.85 -6.40
C PHE A 113 5.42 -6.02 -7.00
N ALA A 114 6.74 -5.91 -6.99
CA ALA A 114 7.62 -6.98 -7.43
C ALA A 114 8.83 -7.12 -6.51
N TRP A 115 9.35 -8.33 -6.46
CA TRP A 115 10.55 -8.66 -5.72
C TRP A 115 11.50 -9.47 -6.59
N ARG A 116 12.79 -9.18 -6.50
CA ARG A 116 13.84 -9.99 -7.12
C ARG A 116 15.12 -9.98 -6.30
N ALA A 117 15.89 -11.05 -6.39
CA ALA A 117 17.26 -11.08 -5.88
C ALA A 117 18.23 -10.53 -6.94
N LEU A 118 19.19 -9.70 -6.53
CA LEU A 118 20.22 -9.14 -7.41
C LEU A 118 21.55 -9.05 -6.65
N ALA A 119 22.53 -9.86 -7.03
CA ALA A 119 23.88 -9.85 -6.44
C ALA A 119 23.90 -9.82 -4.89
N GLY A 120 23.07 -10.67 -4.25
CA GLY A 120 22.96 -10.74 -2.78
C GLY A 120 22.04 -9.68 -2.15
N LEU A 121 21.55 -8.72 -2.92
CA LEU A 121 20.54 -7.75 -2.49
C LEU A 121 19.12 -8.22 -2.79
N ARG A 122 18.18 -7.79 -1.96
CA ARG A 122 16.74 -7.94 -2.20
C ARG A 122 16.22 -6.66 -2.81
N VAL A 123 15.78 -6.71 -4.07
CA VAL A 123 15.18 -5.58 -4.75
C VAL A 123 13.68 -5.61 -4.56
N PHE A 124 13.12 -4.55 -3.98
CA PHE A 124 11.69 -4.33 -3.89
C PHE A 124 11.28 -3.18 -4.79
N ASP A 125 10.35 -3.47 -5.69
CA ASP A 125 9.95 -2.58 -6.77
C ASP A 125 8.42 -2.43 -6.78
N GLY A 126 7.96 -1.31 -7.30
CA GLY A 126 6.56 -0.94 -7.38
C GLY A 126 6.34 -0.29 -8.74
N ARG A 127 5.68 -1.01 -9.62
CA ARG A 127 5.45 -0.56 -11.00
C ARG A 127 4.04 -0.07 -11.12
N LEU A 128 3.85 1.10 -11.74
CA LEU A 128 2.52 1.55 -12.10
C LEU A 128 1.83 0.44 -12.92
N ALA A 129 0.57 0.16 -12.63
CA ALA A 129 -0.16 -0.88 -13.33
C ALA A 129 -0.45 -0.40 -14.76
N SER A 130 -0.06 -1.21 -15.75
CA SER A 130 -0.35 -0.97 -17.17
C SER A 130 -1.80 -1.31 -17.53
N VAL A 131 -2.39 -2.26 -16.80
CA VAL A 131 -3.75 -2.75 -17.01
C VAL A 131 -4.45 -2.84 -15.66
N ALA A 132 -5.51 -2.08 -15.51
CA ALA A 132 -6.49 -2.25 -14.43
C ALA A 132 -7.88 -2.17 -15.04
N SER A 133 -8.81 -2.97 -14.53
CA SER A 133 -10.19 -2.97 -14.98
C SER A 133 -10.83 -1.59 -14.86
N MET A 134 -11.88 -1.34 -15.63
CA MET A 134 -12.67 -0.11 -15.51
C MET A 134 -13.24 0.08 -14.10
N ALA A 135 -13.56 -1.03 -13.41
CA ALA A 135 -14.04 -0.99 -12.03
C ALA A 135 -12.91 -0.56 -11.06
N GLY A 136 -11.72 -1.15 -11.18
CA GLY A 136 -10.56 -0.74 -10.38
C GLY A 136 -10.14 0.70 -10.61
N GLN A 137 -10.15 1.18 -11.86
CA GLN A 137 -9.87 2.57 -12.18
C GLN A 137 -10.90 3.53 -11.55
N ARG A 138 -12.18 3.14 -11.53
CA ARG A 138 -13.25 3.95 -10.92
C ARG A 138 -13.07 4.06 -9.41
N VAL A 139 -12.85 2.94 -8.72
CA VAL A 139 -12.59 2.91 -7.27
C VAL A 139 -11.34 3.72 -6.94
N ALA A 140 -10.26 3.51 -7.68
CA ALA A 140 -9.02 4.26 -7.49
C ALA A 140 -9.22 5.78 -7.66
N GLY A 141 -9.97 6.19 -8.69
CA GLY A 141 -10.32 7.59 -8.92
C GLY A 141 -11.21 8.18 -7.81
N GLN A 142 -12.16 7.42 -7.26
CA GLN A 142 -12.98 7.84 -6.14
C GLN A 142 -12.16 8.05 -4.87
N VAL A 143 -11.23 7.14 -4.55
CA VAL A 143 -10.33 7.28 -3.40
C VAL A 143 -9.40 8.46 -3.59
N ALA A 144 -8.74 8.58 -4.75
CA ALA A 144 -7.84 9.70 -5.02
C ALA A 144 -8.54 11.06 -4.90
N ARG A 145 -9.79 11.18 -5.41
CA ARG A 145 -10.58 12.42 -5.25
C ARG A 145 -10.96 12.71 -3.81
N ALA A 146 -11.36 11.69 -3.04
CA ALA A 146 -11.73 11.85 -1.64
C ALA A 146 -10.53 12.32 -0.79
N GLU A 147 -9.33 11.85 -1.13
CA GLU A 147 -8.07 12.24 -0.47
C GLU A 147 -7.43 13.50 -1.10
N ALA A 148 -8.06 14.11 -2.11
CA ALA A 148 -7.55 15.25 -2.88
C ALA A 148 -6.14 15.03 -3.48
N LEU A 149 -5.87 13.81 -3.96
CA LEU A 149 -4.57 13.40 -4.52
C LEU A 149 -4.60 13.26 -6.04
N PRO A 150 -3.46 13.49 -6.71
CA PRO A 150 -3.28 13.03 -8.08
C PRO A 150 -3.25 11.49 -8.13
N LEU A 151 -3.99 10.92 -9.09
CA LEU A 151 -3.92 9.49 -9.38
C LEU A 151 -2.84 9.22 -10.42
N GLU A 152 -1.77 8.56 -10.01
CA GLU A 152 -0.70 8.06 -10.86
C GLU A 152 -1.04 6.65 -11.37
N ARG A 153 -0.93 6.48 -12.68
CA ARG A 153 -1.09 5.21 -13.40
C ARG A 153 -0.21 5.23 -14.64
N MET A 154 0.10 4.07 -15.23
CA MET A 154 0.77 4.10 -16.53
C MET A 154 -0.16 4.78 -17.54
N ALA A 155 0.39 5.68 -18.36
CA ALA A 155 -0.32 6.14 -19.55
C ALA A 155 -0.57 4.93 -20.44
N GLY A 156 -1.82 4.72 -20.84
CA GLY A 156 -2.13 3.73 -21.88
C GLY A 156 -1.40 4.13 -23.16
N VAL A 157 -0.71 3.17 -23.77
CA VAL A 157 -0.17 3.30 -25.14
C VAL A 157 -1.31 3.16 -26.12
#